data_AF-A0A8T6RG90-F1
#
_entry.id   AF-A0A8T6RG90-F1
#
_cell.length_a   1.000
_cell.length_b   1.000
_cell.length_c   1.000
_cell.angle_alpha   90.00
_cell.angle_beta   90.00
_cell.angle_gamma   90.00
#
_symmetry.space_group_name_H-M   'P 1'
#
loop_
_entity.id
_entity.type
_entity.pdbx_description
1 polymer ?
#
loop_
_entity_poly.entity_id
_entity_poly.type
_entity_poly.pdbx_seq_one_letter_code
_entity_poly.pdbx_strand_id
1 'polypeptide(L)'
;MIKARIRGIYSQSLTQIMLQNHFDVVQPTPEVARRFGLPFRTEIPDVDIWDRSDLQGIVAIAYESVLTRLTEVLRKRLGWVITRTPRVAKSSIYKGVVLGRDEKTGHTKVDLGSITGLLPDRRLKRGISIMVQVRAHDYGRKAPVLSSSITIPGRAVVLLPEPVVRLSTKIKDLELRQNLMDLGRKIRTHSEDWGVLWRTAARNLTDEELRDEVEDLLDTAQQIYANYDGPEPSRLLFEGTSNADIEFPAEVKEALDKTRAKIKPTVDRHHFHKSAGYASLVDLAELIIEDRPEERTYITSKLEKVVSMDMPRTGDPINIEHVKLDGRSILLTKGRVIETTNRGLLIRRQFRHTSRKLKLIQDAPDDMNLARDEGDYAMTEVIPGSMTLVTKYYSKDDEFKGTYINVNTGVELYPSNGAGLGRVRYVDLEIDVIKAPVDAETRIIDQHLLKRAVQRGFITEDMANQARKRAEFIYSEFAKGNGIESN
;
A
#
# COMPACT_ATOMS: atom_id res chain seq x y z
N MET A 1 -3.75 -23.44 11.19
CA MET A 1 -2.85 -22.72 10.26
C MET A 1 -3.68 -21.68 9.52
N ILE A 2 -3.10 -20.52 9.20
CA ILE A 2 -3.84 -19.43 8.52
C ILE A 2 -3.90 -19.73 7.02
N LYS A 3 -5.10 -19.73 6.44
CA LYS A 3 -5.33 -20.01 5.02
C LYS A 3 -5.15 -18.75 4.19
N ALA A 4 -4.19 -18.74 3.27
CA ALA A 4 -3.91 -17.61 2.39
C ALA A 4 -4.28 -17.93 0.94
N ARG A 5 -4.98 -17.00 0.28
CA ARG A 5 -5.11 -16.99 -1.18
C ARG A 5 -4.31 -15.84 -1.74
N ILE A 6 -3.34 -16.16 -2.60
CA ILE A 6 -2.39 -15.19 -3.15
C ILE A 6 -2.56 -15.11 -4.66
N ARG A 7 -2.59 -13.88 -5.18
CA ARG A 7 -2.71 -13.58 -6.61
C ARG A 7 -1.73 -12.49 -7.00
N GLY A 8 -1.32 -12.51 -8.27
CA GLY A 8 -0.48 -11.46 -8.84
C GLY A 8 0.99 -11.84 -9.00
N ILE A 9 1.80 -10.85 -9.34
CA ILE A 9 3.20 -11.01 -9.72
C ILE A 9 4.09 -11.47 -8.56
N TYR A 10 3.69 -11.13 -7.32
CA TYR A 10 4.42 -11.51 -6.11
C TYR A 10 4.05 -12.91 -5.59
N SER A 11 3.10 -13.60 -6.24
CA SER A 11 2.44 -14.79 -5.70
C SER A 11 3.37 -15.94 -5.34
N GLN A 12 4.38 -16.23 -6.17
CA GLN A 12 5.31 -17.34 -5.92
C GLN A 12 6.25 -17.06 -4.75
N SER A 13 6.87 -15.87 -4.74
CA SER A 13 7.78 -15.43 -3.69
C SER A 13 7.07 -15.37 -2.34
N LEU A 14 5.84 -14.84 -2.33
CA LEU A 14 5.00 -14.81 -1.14
C LEU A 14 4.57 -16.22 -0.71
N THR A 15 4.20 -17.10 -1.65
CA THR A 15 3.85 -18.50 -1.32
C THR A 15 4.98 -19.18 -0.58
N GLN A 16 6.23 -19.04 -1.02
CA GLN A 16 7.39 -19.59 -0.34
C GLN A 16 7.53 -19.07 1.10
N ILE A 17 7.38 -17.74 1.28
CA ILE A 17 7.45 -17.11 2.60
C ILE A 17 6.33 -17.61 3.51
N MET A 18 5.11 -17.70 2.98
CA MET A 18 3.93 -18.12 3.74
C MET A 18 4.06 -19.57 4.22
N LEU A 19 4.42 -20.50 3.34
CA LEU A 19 4.59 -21.92 3.69
C LEU A 19 5.64 -22.13 4.79
N GLN A 20 6.69 -21.30 4.83
CA GLN A 20 7.73 -21.35 5.86
C GLN A 20 7.33 -20.71 7.20
N ASN A 21 6.14 -20.14 7.32
CA ASN A 21 5.72 -19.37 8.49
C ASN A 21 4.30 -19.74 8.99
N HIS A 22 3.90 -21.02 8.82
CA HIS A 22 2.62 -21.60 9.30
C HIS A 22 1.36 -21.05 8.61
N PHE A 23 1.50 -20.64 7.35
CA PHE A 23 0.37 -20.37 6.48
C PHE A 23 0.15 -21.53 5.52
N ASP A 24 -1.12 -21.81 5.28
CA ASP A 24 -1.61 -22.76 4.29
C ASP A 24 -2.03 -22.02 3.04
N VAL A 25 -1.48 -22.34 1.87
CA VAL A 25 -1.96 -21.75 0.63
C VAL A 25 -3.16 -22.54 0.11
N VAL A 26 -4.29 -21.85 -0.07
CA VAL A 26 -5.53 -22.40 -0.62
C VAL A 26 -5.83 -21.77 -1.97
N GLN A 27 -6.54 -22.51 -2.83
CA GLN A 27 -6.86 -22.07 -4.20
C GLN A 27 -5.61 -21.53 -4.94
N PRO A 28 -4.46 -22.23 -4.99
CA PRO A 28 -3.27 -21.73 -5.69
C PRO A 28 -3.53 -21.53 -7.18
N THR A 29 -2.80 -20.61 -7.83
CA THR A 29 -2.81 -20.53 -9.30
C THR A 29 -2.16 -21.78 -9.89
N PRO A 30 -2.46 -22.17 -11.15
CA PRO A 30 -1.84 -23.35 -11.77
C PRO A 30 -0.32 -23.32 -11.73
N GLU A 31 0.28 -22.14 -11.92
CA GLU A 31 1.73 -21.96 -11.86
C GLU A 31 2.29 -22.18 -10.46
N VAL A 32 1.65 -21.62 -9.42
CA VAL A 32 2.05 -21.82 -8.02
C VAL A 32 1.85 -23.28 -7.61
N ALA A 33 0.73 -23.89 -8.00
CA ALA A 33 0.45 -25.30 -7.71
C ALA A 33 1.53 -26.21 -8.30
N ARG A 34 1.90 -26.02 -9.58
CA ARG A 34 2.97 -26.77 -10.23
C ARG A 34 4.32 -26.54 -9.58
N ARG A 35 4.68 -25.29 -9.27
CA ARG A 35 6.01 -24.93 -8.74
C ARG A 35 6.25 -25.47 -7.32
N PHE A 36 5.20 -25.51 -6.50
CA PHE A 36 5.30 -25.90 -5.08
C PHE A 36 4.70 -27.29 -4.77
N GLY A 37 4.13 -27.98 -5.76
CA GLY A 37 3.46 -29.27 -5.56
C GLY A 37 2.22 -29.17 -4.66
N LEU A 38 1.53 -28.04 -4.69
CA LEU A 38 0.39 -27.79 -3.78
C LEU A 38 -0.92 -28.33 -4.37
N PRO A 39 -1.74 -29.04 -3.58
CA PRO A 39 -3.06 -29.46 -4.02
C PRO A 39 -4.01 -28.27 -4.16
N PHE A 40 -4.95 -28.36 -5.10
CA PHE A 40 -6.02 -27.38 -5.19
C PHE A 40 -7.07 -27.65 -4.11
N ARG A 41 -7.21 -26.72 -3.15
CA ARG A 41 -8.20 -26.76 -2.07
C ARG A 41 -9.24 -25.67 -2.26
N THR A 42 -10.53 -26.01 -2.18
CA THR A 42 -11.68 -25.10 -2.37
C THR A 42 -12.04 -24.30 -1.12
N GLU A 43 -11.35 -24.54 -0.01
CA GLU A 43 -11.54 -23.86 1.27
C GLU A 43 -11.49 -22.33 1.15
N ILE A 44 -12.24 -21.66 2.02
CA ILE A 44 -12.29 -20.20 2.09
C ILE A 44 -10.99 -19.69 2.75
N PRO A 45 -10.28 -18.72 2.15
CA PRO A 45 -9.08 -18.15 2.75
C PRO A 45 -9.42 -17.25 3.95
N ASP A 46 -8.53 -17.24 4.94
CA ASP A 46 -8.53 -16.29 6.06
C ASP A 46 -7.91 -14.94 5.64
N VAL A 47 -7.02 -14.95 4.63
CA VAL A 47 -6.43 -13.76 4.03
C VAL A 47 -6.40 -13.83 2.51
N ASP A 48 -6.86 -12.75 1.89
CA ASP A 48 -6.82 -12.53 0.45
C ASP A 48 -5.73 -11.51 0.11
N ILE A 49 -4.74 -11.91 -0.70
CA ILE A 49 -3.60 -11.10 -1.10
C ILE A 49 -3.60 -10.89 -2.61
N TRP A 50 -3.54 -9.62 -3.02
CA TRP A 50 -3.56 -9.18 -4.42
C TRP A 50 -2.46 -8.15 -4.66
N ASP A 51 -2.01 -8.00 -5.90
CA ASP A 51 -1.14 -6.87 -6.24
C ASP A 51 -1.87 -5.54 -6.04
N ARG A 52 -1.13 -4.51 -5.64
CA ARG A 52 -1.60 -3.13 -5.77
C ARG A 52 -1.78 -2.76 -7.23
N SER A 53 -2.64 -1.79 -7.51
CA SER A 53 -2.91 -1.32 -8.87
C SER A 53 -1.70 -0.75 -9.60
N ASP A 54 -0.72 -0.23 -8.85
CA ASP A 54 0.56 0.29 -9.37
C ASP A 54 1.65 -0.80 -9.47
N LEU A 55 1.34 -2.04 -9.05
CA LEU A 55 2.26 -3.17 -8.93
C LEU A 55 3.46 -2.91 -7.99
N GLN A 56 3.41 -1.88 -7.14
CA GLN A 56 4.49 -1.49 -6.22
C GLN A 56 4.34 -2.15 -4.83
N GLY A 57 3.65 -3.28 -4.77
CA GLY A 57 3.38 -4.00 -3.55
C GLY A 57 2.08 -4.79 -3.62
N ILE A 58 1.50 -5.08 -2.46
CA ILE A 58 0.30 -5.91 -2.32
C ILE A 58 -0.76 -5.25 -1.44
N VAL A 59 -2.01 -5.65 -1.64
CA VAL A 59 -3.12 -5.39 -0.74
C VAL A 59 -3.55 -6.72 -0.12
N ALA A 60 -3.59 -6.78 1.21
CA ALA A 60 -4.08 -7.93 1.96
C ALA A 60 -5.39 -7.57 2.67
N ILE A 61 -6.39 -8.47 2.60
CA ILE A 61 -7.69 -8.29 3.24
C ILE A 61 -7.92 -9.45 4.21
N ALA A 62 -8.06 -9.15 5.49
CA ALA A 62 -8.33 -10.11 6.56
C ALA A 62 -8.75 -9.40 7.86
N TYR A 63 -9.05 -10.16 8.91
CA TYR A 63 -9.13 -9.63 10.28
C TYR A 63 -7.78 -9.07 10.76
N GLU A 64 -7.80 -8.14 11.70
CA GLU A 64 -6.59 -7.43 12.15
C GLU A 64 -5.53 -8.36 12.72
N SER A 65 -5.92 -9.41 13.44
CA SER A 65 -5.02 -10.44 13.96
C SER A 65 -4.21 -11.14 12.85
N VAL A 66 -4.86 -11.46 11.73
CA VAL A 66 -4.23 -12.12 10.58
C VAL A 66 -3.32 -11.16 9.82
N LEU A 67 -3.74 -9.90 9.64
CA LEU A 67 -2.92 -8.87 8.99
C LEU A 67 -1.68 -8.52 9.81
N THR A 68 -1.82 -8.45 11.14
CA THR A 68 -0.69 -8.24 12.06
C THR A 68 0.32 -9.36 11.89
N ARG A 69 -0.14 -10.62 11.92
CA ARG A 69 0.73 -11.78 11.71
C ARG A 69 1.41 -11.79 10.34
N LEU A 70 0.66 -11.46 9.28
CA LEU A 70 1.21 -11.33 7.92
C LEU A 70 2.31 -10.27 7.86
N THR A 71 2.06 -9.10 8.45
CA THR A 71 2.98 -7.96 8.45
C THR A 71 4.28 -8.29 9.20
N GLU A 72 4.19 -8.96 10.35
CA GLU A 72 5.35 -9.45 11.10
C GLU A 72 6.22 -10.41 10.27
N VAL A 73 5.58 -11.38 9.60
CA VAL A 73 6.29 -12.36 8.77
C VAL A 73 7.01 -11.67 7.61
N LEU A 74 6.33 -10.75 6.92
CA LEU A 74 6.91 -10.01 5.80
C LEU A 74 8.08 -9.14 6.27
N ARG A 75 7.91 -8.36 7.35
CA ARG A 75 8.99 -7.53 7.91
C ARG A 75 10.19 -8.37 8.35
N LYS A 76 9.96 -9.51 9.00
CA LYS A 76 11.04 -10.40 9.44
C LYS A 76 11.82 -11.02 8.28
N ARG A 77 11.16 -11.33 7.16
CA ARG A 77 11.79 -11.99 6.01
C ARG A 77 12.36 -11.02 4.97
N LEU A 78 11.76 -9.86 4.82
CA LEU A 78 12.04 -8.92 3.73
C LEU A 78 12.60 -7.57 4.22
N GLY A 79 12.52 -7.27 5.51
CA GLY A 79 13.03 -6.02 6.08
C GLY A 79 12.13 -4.83 5.77
N TRP A 80 12.49 -4.05 4.74
CA TRP A 80 11.99 -2.70 4.37
C TRP A 80 10.51 -2.63 3.93
N VAL A 81 9.66 -3.48 4.48
CA VAL A 81 8.23 -3.56 4.18
C VAL A 81 7.50 -2.42 4.88
N ILE A 82 6.91 -1.54 4.08
CA ILE A 82 6.10 -0.42 4.57
C ILE A 82 4.64 -0.84 4.53
N THR A 83 3.93 -0.70 5.65
CA THR A 83 2.55 -1.20 5.79
C THR A 83 1.63 -0.09 6.26
N ARG A 84 0.51 0.09 5.57
CA ARG A 84 -0.48 1.10 5.85
C ARG A 84 -1.79 0.36 6.15
N THR A 85 -2.30 0.51 7.36
CA THR A 85 -3.62 0.00 7.75
C THR A 85 -4.57 1.15 8.03
N PRO A 86 -5.85 1.04 7.62
CA PRO A 86 -6.86 2.00 7.99
C PRO A 86 -7.05 1.97 9.50
N ARG A 87 -7.32 3.14 10.09
CA ARG A 87 -7.60 3.29 11.53
C ARG A 87 -8.84 2.54 12.00
N VAL A 88 -9.77 2.26 11.08
CA VAL A 88 -10.98 1.49 11.33
C VAL A 88 -11.16 0.47 10.22
N ALA A 89 -11.44 -0.78 10.61
CA ALA A 89 -11.65 -1.86 9.67
C ALA A 89 -13.01 -1.70 8.96
N LYS A 90 -13.07 -2.14 7.71
CA LYS A 90 -14.31 -2.11 6.91
C LYS A 90 -15.32 -3.08 7.53
N SER A 91 -16.59 -2.73 7.48
CA SER A 91 -17.70 -3.50 8.07
C SER A 91 -17.68 -3.60 9.59
N SER A 92 -16.77 -2.92 10.27
CA SER A 92 -16.81 -2.78 11.73
C SER A 92 -18.05 -2.02 12.16
N ILE A 93 -18.66 -2.45 13.26
CA ILE A 93 -19.88 -1.87 13.82
C ILE A 93 -19.49 -1.18 15.12
N TYR A 94 -19.92 0.08 15.25
CA TYR A 94 -19.66 0.91 16.41
C TYR A 94 -20.96 1.42 17.00
N LYS A 95 -20.98 1.59 18.31
CA LYS A 95 -21.82 2.58 18.97
C LYS A 95 -21.10 3.92 18.86
N GLY A 96 -21.79 4.95 18.39
CA GLY A 96 -21.20 6.28 18.28
C GLY A 96 -22.17 7.39 18.64
N VAL A 97 -21.62 8.57 18.93
CA VAL A 97 -22.40 9.75 19.32
C VAL A 97 -22.43 10.78 18.20
N VAL A 98 -23.63 11.27 17.89
CA VAL A 98 -23.80 12.32 16.88
C VAL A 98 -23.22 13.66 17.38
N LEU A 99 -22.18 14.16 16.71
CA LEU A 99 -21.52 15.43 17.04
C LEU A 99 -22.17 16.65 16.38
N GLY A 100 -22.99 16.43 15.35
CA GLY A 100 -23.61 17.49 14.55
C GLY A 100 -23.34 17.28 13.05
N ARG A 101 -23.42 18.35 12.26
CA ARG A 101 -23.20 18.29 10.81
C ARG A 101 -21.78 18.72 10.44
N ASP A 102 -21.27 18.11 9.38
CA ASP A 102 -20.07 18.58 8.71
C ASP A 102 -20.41 19.75 7.78
N GLU A 103 -19.71 20.87 7.95
CA GLU A 103 -19.96 22.10 7.18
C GLU A 103 -19.64 21.93 5.68
N LYS A 104 -18.70 21.06 5.33
CA LYS A 104 -18.25 20.87 3.94
C LYS A 104 -19.16 19.95 3.14
N THR A 105 -19.59 18.85 3.75
CA THR A 105 -20.34 17.78 3.06
C THR A 105 -21.82 17.76 3.41
N GLY A 106 -22.23 18.42 4.50
CA GLY A 106 -23.57 18.35 5.06
C GLY A 106 -23.91 16.99 5.70
N HIS A 107 -22.97 16.04 5.73
CA HIS A 107 -23.15 14.74 6.38
C HIS A 107 -23.12 14.86 7.90
N THR A 108 -23.75 13.92 8.61
CA THR A 108 -23.70 13.89 10.07
C THR A 108 -22.35 13.34 10.54
N LYS A 109 -21.69 14.07 11.44
CA LYS A 109 -20.48 13.62 12.14
C LYS A 109 -20.86 12.72 13.29
N VAL A 110 -20.23 11.55 13.36
CA VAL A 110 -20.43 10.58 14.43
C VAL A 110 -19.07 10.28 15.06
N ASP A 111 -18.99 10.43 16.37
CA ASP A 111 -17.82 10.02 17.14
C ASP A 111 -17.83 8.50 17.34
N LEU A 112 -16.73 7.84 16.99
CA LEU A 112 -16.52 6.40 17.20
C LEU A 112 -15.52 6.13 18.35
N GLY A 113 -15.13 7.18 19.10
CA GLY A 113 -14.13 7.14 20.16
C GLY A 113 -12.72 7.35 19.63
N SER A 114 -12.25 6.53 18.70
CA SER A 114 -10.90 6.66 18.12
C SER A 114 -10.82 7.63 16.94
N ILE A 115 -11.92 7.80 16.21
CA ILE A 115 -12.03 8.65 15.03
C ILE A 115 -13.46 9.14 14.84
N THR A 116 -13.62 10.28 14.18
CA THR A 116 -14.92 10.77 13.73
C THR A 116 -15.24 10.25 12.32
N GLY A 117 -16.40 9.64 12.15
CA GLY A 117 -16.93 9.22 10.84
C GLY A 117 -18.01 10.15 10.29
N LEU A 118 -18.32 9.98 9.02
CA LEU A 118 -19.35 10.73 8.29
C LEU A 118 -20.49 9.81 7.87
N LEU A 119 -21.69 10.06 8.38
CA LEU A 119 -22.92 9.37 8.03
C LEU A 119 -23.71 10.19 7.00
N PRO A 120 -24.05 9.65 5.81
CA PRO A 120 -24.85 10.33 4.79
C PRO A 120 -26.32 10.60 5.15
N ASP A 121 -26.73 10.44 6.41
CA ASP A 121 -28.01 10.92 6.92
C ASP A 121 -27.84 12.33 7.46
N ARG A 122 -28.81 13.21 7.21
CA ARG A 122 -28.78 14.63 7.62
C ARG A 122 -29.77 14.94 8.74
N ARG A 123 -30.60 14.00 9.15
CA ARG A 123 -31.77 14.25 10.03
C ARG A 123 -31.50 14.05 11.53
N LEU A 124 -30.31 13.60 11.90
CA LEU A 124 -29.98 13.26 13.28
C LEU A 124 -29.63 14.50 14.11
N LYS A 125 -30.10 14.51 15.37
CA LYS A 125 -29.80 15.55 16.35
C LYS A 125 -28.49 15.24 17.09
N ARG A 126 -27.78 16.27 17.51
CA ARG A 126 -26.55 16.16 18.31
C ARG A 126 -26.83 15.49 19.66
N GLY A 127 -25.90 14.65 20.11
CA GLY A 127 -25.95 13.93 21.38
C GLY A 127 -26.65 12.58 21.35
N ILE A 128 -27.30 12.21 20.24
CA ILE A 128 -27.95 10.90 20.08
C ILE A 128 -26.87 9.82 19.90
N SER A 129 -27.02 8.71 20.62
CA SER A 129 -26.28 7.47 20.36
C SER A 129 -26.89 6.74 19.18
N ILE A 130 -26.05 6.25 18.28
CA ILE A 130 -26.47 5.53 17.08
C ILE A 130 -25.51 4.37 16.79
N MET A 131 -26.08 3.23 16.36
CA MET A 131 -25.30 2.13 15.82
C MET A 131 -24.96 2.40 14.36
N VAL A 132 -23.68 2.31 14.01
CA VAL A 132 -23.18 2.63 12.67
C VAL A 132 -22.15 1.59 12.22
N GLN A 133 -22.18 1.27 10.94
CA GLN A 133 -21.21 0.39 10.30
C GLN A 133 -20.28 1.17 9.37
N VAL A 134 -18.99 0.85 9.39
CA VAL A 134 -18.00 1.42 8.47
C VAL A 134 -18.21 0.85 7.07
N ARG A 135 -18.69 1.68 6.14
CA ARG A 135 -18.91 1.29 4.74
C ARG A 135 -17.63 1.39 3.90
N ALA A 136 -16.88 2.47 4.09
CA ALA A 136 -15.63 2.72 3.36
C ALA A 136 -14.68 3.61 4.17
N HIS A 137 -13.39 3.29 4.14
CA HIS A 137 -12.33 4.10 4.72
C HIS A 137 -11.06 3.94 3.88
N ASP A 138 -10.92 4.82 2.88
CA ASP A 138 -9.76 4.80 1.98
C ASP A 138 -8.60 5.60 2.60
N TYR A 139 -7.35 5.24 2.29
CA TYR A 139 -6.14 5.89 2.82
C TYR A 139 -6.09 7.41 2.59
N GLY A 140 -6.81 7.94 1.59
CA GLY A 140 -6.89 9.37 1.29
C GLY A 140 -8.02 10.13 2.02
N ARG A 141 -8.94 9.45 2.71
CA ARG A 141 -10.06 10.12 3.40
C ARG A 141 -9.69 10.44 4.85
N LYS A 142 -9.99 11.66 5.28
CA LYS A 142 -9.80 12.08 6.68
C LYS A 142 -10.75 11.37 7.66
N ALA A 143 -11.89 10.88 7.18
CA ALA A 143 -12.94 10.26 7.98
C ALA A 143 -13.59 9.08 7.23
N PRO A 144 -13.94 7.98 7.92
CA PRO A 144 -14.68 6.86 7.35
C PRO A 144 -16.10 7.28 6.98
N VAL A 145 -16.63 6.66 5.92
CA VAL A 145 -18.04 6.77 5.55
C VAL A 145 -18.82 5.69 6.27
N LEU A 146 -19.90 6.09 6.92
CA LEU A 146 -20.73 5.26 7.77
C LEU A 146 -22.06 4.91 7.11
N SER A 147 -22.70 3.87 7.62
CA SER A 147 -24.06 3.44 7.30
C SER A 147 -24.82 3.14 8.60
N SER A 148 -26.10 3.50 8.68
CA SER A 148 -27.00 3.05 9.75
C SER A 148 -27.68 1.72 9.42
N SER A 149 -27.61 1.27 8.16
CA SER A 149 -28.02 -0.08 7.77
C SER A 149 -26.88 -1.04 8.08
N ILE A 150 -27.09 -1.88 9.10
CA ILE A 150 -26.10 -2.80 9.66
C ILE A 150 -26.20 -4.16 8.99
N THR A 151 -25.07 -4.66 8.51
CA THR A 151 -24.93 -6.01 7.94
C THR A 151 -23.88 -6.78 8.73
N ILE A 152 -24.04 -8.09 8.87
CA ILE A 152 -23.07 -8.92 9.60
C ILE A 152 -22.40 -9.87 8.59
N PRO A 153 -21.15 -9.58 8.20
CA PRO A 153 -20.47 -10.39 7.19
C PRO A 153 -19.92 -11.68 7.81
N GLY A 154 -20.37 -12.82 7.30
CA GLY A 154 -19.72 -14.12 7.44
C GLY A 154 -18.82 -14.46 6.25
N ARG A 155 -18.29 -15.68 6.23
CA ARG A 155 -17.38 -16.20 5.21
C ARG A 155 -18.12 -16.50 3.90
N ALA A 156 -19.23 -17.22 3.98
CA ALA A 156 -20.08 -17.61 2.85
C ALA A 156 -21.42 -16.86 2.81
N VAL A 157 -21.86 -16.28 3.92
CA VAL A 157 -23.13 -15.53 4.00
C VAL A 157 -22.90 -14.13 4.58
N VAL A 158 -23.80 -13.19 4.27
CA VAL A 158 -23.89 -11.90 4.96
C VAL A 158 -25.33 -11.77 5.45
N LEU A 159 -25.52 -11.52 6.74
CA LEU A 159 -26.83 -11.17 7.27
C LEU A 159 -27.21 -9.76 6.86
N LEU A 160 -28.42 -9.63 6.32
CA LEU A 160 -29.00 -8.38 5.84
C LEU A 160 -30.08 -7.91 6.81
N PRO A 161 -30.18 -6.60 7.09
CA PRO A 161 -31.22 -6.05 7.97
C PRO A 161 -32.61 -6.00 7.32
N GLU A 162 -32.75 -6.57 6.12
CA GLU A 162 -34.00 -6.70 5.38
C GLU A 162 -34.27 -8.19 5.18
N PRO A 163 -35.52 -8.69 5.32
CA PRO A 163 -35.87 -10.12 5.22
C PRO A 163 -35.89 -10.62 3.76
N VAL A 164 -34.76 -10.46 3.05
CA VAL A 164 -34.58 -10.81 1.64
C VAL A 164 -33.46 -11.83 1.45
N VAL A 165 -33.64 -12.72 0.48
CA VAL A 165 -32.59 -13.66 0.05
C VAL A 165 -31.94 -13.10 -1.21
N ARG A 166 -30.63 -12.85 -1.15
CA ARG A 166 -29.82 -12.35 -2.27
C ARG A 166 -28.67 -13.30 -2.55
N LEU A 167 -28.22 -13.33 -3.79
CA LEU A 167 -27.06 -14.12 -4.21
C LEU A 167 -26.04 -13.22 -4.89
N SER A 168 -24.77 -13.51 -4.67
CA SER A 168 -23.67 -12.88 -5.41
C SER A 168 -23.87 -13.06 -6.92
N THR A 169 -23.71 -11.96 -7.67
CA THR A 169 -23.78 -11.95 -9.14
C THR A 169 -22.76 -12.86 -9.81
N LYS A 170 -21.69 -13.25 -9.09
CA LYS A 170 -20.69 -14.18 -9.58
C LYS A 170 -21.24 -15.61 -9.70
N ILE A 171 -22.26 -15.99 -8.92
CA ILE A 171 -22.88 -17.33 -8.93
C ILE A 171 -23.79 -17.43 -10.15
N LYS A 172 -23.30 -18.10 -11.20
CA LYS A 172 -23.98 -18.22 -12.51
C LYS A 172 -24.74 -19.54 -12.68
N ASP A 173 -24.35 -20.57 -11.95
CA ASP A 173 -24.98 -21.90 -11.99
C ASP A 173 -26.45 -21.80 -11.56
N LEU A 174 -27.37 -22.21 -12.43
CA LEU A 174 -28.81 -22.03 -12.22
C LEU A 174 -29.36 -22.95 -11.12
N GLU A 175 -28.89 -24.20 -11.06
CA GLU A 175 -29.33 -25.18 -10.08
C GLU A 175 -28.88 -24.79 -8.68
N LEU A 176 -27.60 -24.45 -8.53
CA LEU A 176 -27.05 -23.97 -7.26
C LEU A 176 -27.73 -22.67 -6.81
N ARG A 177 -28.06 -21.77 -7.73
CA ARG A 177 -28.81 -20.55 -7.40
C ARG A 177 -30.20 -20.88 -6.85
N GLN A 178 -30.90 -21.83 -7.45
CA GLN A 178 -32.21 -22.26 -6.98
C GLN A 178 -32.11 -22.90 -5.58
N ASN A 179 -31.15 -23.80 -5.39
CA ASN A 179 -30.92 -24.46 -4.10
C ASN A 179 -30.61 -23.45 -2.99
N LEU A 180 -29.71 -22.50 -3.24
CA LEU A 180 -29.38 -21.44 -2.27
C LEU A 180 -30.56 -20.48 -2.01
N MET A 181 -31.40 -20.21 -3.02
CA MET A 181 -32.61 -19.41 -2.83
C MET A 181 -33.60 -20.12 -1.89
N ASP A 182 -33.82 -21.42 -2.10
CA ASP A 182 -34.76 -22.20 -1.30
C ASP A 182 -34.21 -22.43 0.12
N LEU A 183 -32.91 -22.70 0.26
CA LEU A 183 -32.23 -22.74 1.56
C LEU A 183 -32.39 -21.42 2.32
N GLY A 184 -32.07 -20.29 1.68
CA GLY A 184 -32.20 -18.97 2.29
C GLY A 184 -33.63 -18.64 2.72
N ARG A 185 -34.64 -19.07 1.96
CA ARG A 185 -36.06 -18.91 2.32
C ARG A 185 -36.43 -19.73 3.56
N LYS A 186 -35.95 -20.98 3.65
CA LYS A 186 -36.16 -21.85 4.82
C LYS A 186 -35.47 -21.34 6.07
N ILE A 187 -34.27 -20.80 5.94
CA ILE A 187 -33.53 -20.21 7.06
C ILE A 187 -34.29 -18.97 7.57
N ARG A 188 -34.68 -18.08 6.66
CA ARG A 188 -35.38 -16.81 6.99
C ARG A 188 -36.63 -16.99 7.85
N THR A 189 -37.37 -18.09 7.72
CA THR A 189 -38.58 -18.30 8.54
C THR A 189 -38.29 -18.34 10.04
N HIS A 190 -37.03 -18.51 10.44
CA HIS A 190 -36.58 -18.57 11.83
C HIS A 190 -35.62 -17.43 12.21
N SER A 191 -35.47 -16.40 11.37
CA SER A 191 -34.38 -15.42 11.49
C SER A 191 -34.79 -14.02 11.98
N GLU A 192 -35.92 -13.86 12.69
CA GLU A 192 -36.35 -12.59 13.31
C GLU A 192 -36.07 -11.33 12.45
N ASP A 193 -36.67 -11.26 11.25
CA ASP A 193 -36.55 -10.16 10.26
C ASP A 193 -35.21 -10.02 9.52
N TRP A 194 -34.22 -10.86 9.79
CA TRP A 194 -32.97 -10.91 9.00
C TRP A 194 -33.16 -11.58 7.65
N GLY A 195 -32.46 -11.04 6.64
CA GLY A 195 -32.24 -11.70 5.35
C GLY A 195 -30.83 -12.22 5.22
N VAL A 196 -30.57 -12.89 4.09
CA VAL A 196 -29.28 -13.51 3.80
C VAL A 196 -28.80 -13.12 2.41
N LEU A 197 -27.50 -12.82 2.29
CA LEU A 197 -26.80 -12.68 1.02
C LEU A 197 -25.74 -13.77 0.90
N TRP A 198 -25.95 -14.73 0.00
CA TRP A 198 -24.98 -15.77 -0.29
C TRP A 198 -23.80 -15.22 -1.11
N ARG A 199 -22.59 -15.33 -0.55
CA ARG A 199 -21.32 -14.94 -1.18
C ARG A 199 -20.86 -16.03 -2.15
N THR A 200 -19.89 -15.68 -3.00
CA THR A 200 -19.29 -16.64 -3.95
C THR A 200 -18.70 -17.88 -3.26
N ALA A 201 -18.30 -17.76 -2.00
CA ALA A 201 -17.75 -18.86 -1.22
C ALA A 201 -18.79 -19.94 -0.85
N ALA A 202 -20.09 -19.62 -0.86
CA ALA A 202 -21.16 -20.56 -0.53
C ALA A 202 -21.22 -21.79 -1.47
N ARG A 203 -20.62 -21.71 -2.66
CA ARG A 203 -20.58 -22.85 -3.60
C ARG A 203 -19.75 -24.03 -3.13
N ASN A 204 -18.86 -23.79 -2.17
CA ASN A 204 -17.89 -24.78 -1.71
C ASN A 204 -18.30 -25.37 -0.35
N LEU A 205 -19.48 -25.01 0.14
CA LEU A 205 -20.01 -25.46 1.42
C LEU A 205 -21.28 -26.28 1.20
N THR A 206 -21.53 -27.17 2.13
CA THR A 206 -22.74 -27.98 2.23
C THR A 206 -23.90 -27.16 2.82
N ASP A 207 -25.14 -27.63 2.63
CA ASP A 207 -26.33 -27.02 3.22
C ASP A 207 -26.27 -26.93 4.75
N GLU A 208 -25.62 -27.88 5.42
CA GLU A 208 -25.43 -27.91 6.87
C GLU A 208 -24.44 -26.82 7.30
N GLU A 209 -23.24 -26.77 6.71
CA GLU A 209 -22.25 -25.72 6.99
C GLU A 209 -22.80 -24.30 6.74
N LEU A 210 -23.68 -24.14 5.75
CA LEU A 210 -24.34 -22.86 5.46
C LEU A 210 -25.40 -22.49 6.50
N ARG A 211 -26.09 -23.47 7.09
CA ARG A 211 -27.05 -23.23 8.18
C ARG A 211 -26.31 -22.86 9.45
N ASP A 212 -25.29 -23.64 9.82
CA ASP A 212 -24.46 -23.40 10.99
C ASP A 212 -23.85 -21.99 10.93
N GLU A 213 -23.32 -21.57 9.76
CA GLU A 213 -22.79 -20.22 9.61
C GLU A 213 -23.87 -19.14 9.79
N VAL A 214 -25.12 -19.37 9.37
CA VAL A 214 -26.19 -18.40 9.62
C VAL A 214 -26.54 -18.33 11.09
N GLU A 215 -26.62 -19.46 11.79
CA GLU A 215 -26.88 -19.51 13.23
C GLU A 215 -25.77 -18.77 14.01
N ASP A 216 -24.50 -19.02 13.71
CA ASP A 216 -23.36 -18.29 14.28
C ASP A 216 -23.46 -16.76 14.08
N LEU A 217 -23.92 -16.34 12.89
CA LEU A 217 -24.10 -14.92 12.59
C LEU A 217 -25.30 -14.30 13.33
N LEU A 218 -26.37 -15.07 13.56
CA LEU A 218 -27.53 -14.61 14.34
C LEU A 218 -27.13 -14.43 15.81
N ASP A 219 -26.38 -15.37 16.37
CA ASP A 219 -25.81 -15.25 17.72
C ASP A 219 -24.88 -14.02 17.82
N THR A 220 -24.04 -13.82 16.81
CA THR A 220 -23.19 -12.62 16.71
C THR A 220 -24.03 -11.35 16.65
N ALA A 221 -25.15 -11.36 15.93
CA ALA A 221 -26.09 -10.24 15.88
C ALA A 221 -26.62 -9.92 17.28
N GLN A 222 -27.15 -10.92 17.97
CA GLN A 222 -27.69 -10.76 19.31
C GLN A 222 -26.64 -10.18 20.28
N GLN A 223 -25.40 -10.67 20.22
CA GLN A 223 -24.29 -10.13 21.01
C GLN A 223 -24.01 -8.66 20.70
N ILE A 224 -24.03 -8.25 19.42
CA ILE A 224 -23.82 -6.85 19.01
C ILE A 224 -24.90 -5.94 19.59
N TYR A 225 -26.17 -6.34 19.50
CA TYR A 225 -27.30 -5.56 20.02
C TYR A 225 -27.28 -5.51 21.55
N ALA A 226 -27.01 -6.62 22.24
CA ALA A 226 -26.83 -6.62 23.70
C ALA A 226 -25.67 -5.69 24.13
N ASN A 227 -24.60 -5.67 23.35
CA ASN A 227 -23.46 -4.80 23.59
C ASN A 227 -23.73 -3.31 23.30
N TYR A 228 -24.78 -2.98 22.55
CA TYR A 228 -25.13 -1.58 22.26
C TYR A 228 -25.63 -0.83 23.49
N ASP A 229 -26.30 -1.53 24.42
CA ASP A 229 -26.87 -0.94 25.63
C ASP A 229 -25.83 -0.65 26.72
N GLY A 230 -24.55 -0.96 26.47
CA GLY A 230 -23.45 -0.69 27.41
C GLY A 230 -23.27 0.82 27.72
N PRO A 231 -22.64 1.16 28.86
CA PRO A 231 -22.57 2.52 29.38
C PRO A 231 -21.66 3.46 28.56
N GLU A 232 -20.71 2.90 27.81
CA GLU A 232 -19.77 3.70 27.03
C GLU A 232 -20.49 4.40 25.86
N PRO A 233 -20.27 5.72 25.67
CA PRO A 233 -20.96 6.49 24.64
C PRO A 233 -20.50 6.15 23.23
N SER A 234 -19.22 5.79 23.06
CA SER A 234 -18.62 5.45 21.77
C SER A 234 -17.72 4.22 21.93
N ARG A 235 -18.00 3.10 21.24
CA ARG A 235 -17.21 1.87 21.31
C ARG A 235 -17.35 0.97 20.09
N LEU A 236 -16.35 0.11 19.87
CA LEU A 236 -16.41 -0.98 18.88
C LEU A 236 -17.31 -2.10 19.42
N LEU A 237 -18.30 -2.51 18.63
CA LEU A 237 -19.22 -3.61 18.94
C LEU A 237 -18.88 -4.89 18.17
N PHE A 238 -18.38 -4.73 16.94
CA PHE A 238 -17.97 -5.83 16.08
C PHE A 238 -16.81 -5.39 15.20
N GLU A 239 -15.74 -6.18 15.18
CA GLU A 239 -14.59 -5.94 14.32
C GLU A 239 -14.81 -6.56 12.94
N GLY A 240 -14.80 -5.73 11.90
CA GLY A 240 -14.86 -6.21 10.53
C GLY A 240 -13.48 -6.53 9.94
N THR A 241 -13.43 -6.87 8.66
CA THR A 241 -12.16 -7.09 7.96
C THR A 241 -11.47 -5.77 7.63
N SER A 242 -10.17 -5.71 7.87
CA SER A 242 -9.34 -4.57 7.49
C SER A 242 -8.62 -4.84 6.17
N ASN A 243 -8.06 -3.79 5.60
CA ASN A 243 -7.21 -3.86 4.41
C ASN A 243 -5.81 -3.39 4.81
N ALA A 244 -4.76 -4.16 4.53
CA ALA A 244 -3.39 -3.70 4.64
C ALA A 244 -2.86 -3.39 3.24
N ASP A 245 -2.48 -2.14 3.02
CA ASP A 245 -1.74 -1.69 1.85
C ASP A 245 -0.25 -1.81 2.19
N ILE A 246 0.43 -2.71 1.50
CA ILE A 246 1.82 -3.07 1.76
C ILE A 246 2.64 -2.67 0.55
N GLU A 247 3.57 -1.75 0.75
CA GLU A 247 4.46 -1.21 -0.26
C GLU A 247 5.76 -2.02 -0.27
N PHE A 248 6.25 -2.34 -1.47
CA PHE A 248 7.51 -3.03 -1.71
C PHE A 248 8.50 -2.11 -2.43
N PRO A 249 9.36 -1.41 -1.67
CA PRO A 249 10.54 -0.73 -2.21
C PRO A 249 11.50 -1.67 -2.95
N ALA A 250 12.53 -1.08 -3.59
CA ALA A 250 13.54 -1.82 -4.35
C ALA A 250 14.17 -2.97 -3.55
N GLU A 251 14.49 -2.72 -2.27
CA GLU A 251 15.09 -3.68 -1.35
C GLU A 251 14.19 -4.89 -1.11
N VAL A 252 12.88 -4.64 -1.00
CA VAL A 252 11.90 -5.70 -0.78
C VAL A 252 11.71 -6.53 -2.04
N LYS A 253 11.66 -5.91 -3.22
CA LYS A 253 11.61 -6.62 -4.50
C LYS A 253 12.85 -7.49 -4.71
N GLU A 254 14.03 -6.97 -4.38
CA GLU A 254 15.28 -7.73 -4.44
C GLU A 254 15.25 -8.92 -3.47
N ALA A 255 14.76 -8.74 -2.24
CA ALA A 255 14.61 -9.83 -1.28
C ALA A 255 13.60 -10.89 -1.76
N LEU A 256 12.52 -10.48 -2.44
CA LEU A 256 11.56 -11.39 -3.06
C LEU A 256 12.16 -12.14 -4.26
N ASP A 257 12.95 -11.47 -5.10
CA ASP A 257 13.70 -12.09 -6.21
C ASP A 257 14.70 -13.12 -5.69
N LYS A 258 15.48 -12.79 -4.64
CA LYS A 258 16.37 -13.72 -3.95
C LYS A 258 15.62 -14.92 -3.37
N THR A 259 14.42 -14.70 -2.85
CA THR A 259 13.58 -15.79 -2.34
C THR A 259 13.15 -16.71 -3.47
N ARG A 260 12.62 -16.15 -4.57
CA ARG A 260 12.22 -16.89 -5.78
C ARG A 260 13.35 -17.74 -6.36
N ALA A 261 14.56 -17.18 -6.43
CA ALA A 261 15.75 -17.85 -6.95
C ALA A 261 16.19 -19.08 -6.14
N LYS A 262 15.80 -19.20 -4.85
CA LYS A 262 16.12 -20.38 -4.02
C LYS A 262 15.37 -21.65 -4.44
N ILE A 263 14.25 -21.52 -5.15
CA ILE A 263 13.43 -22.69 -5.56
C ILE A 263 13.82 -23.17 -6.95
N LYS A 264 13.83 -22.25 -7.91
CA LYS A 264 14.15 -22.52 -9.31
C LYS A 264 14.85 -21.30 -9.92
N PRO A 265 15.69 -21.51 -10.95
CA PRO A 265 16.22 -20.45 -11.80
C PRO A 265 15.12 -19.49 -12.27
N THR A 266 15.43 -18.20 -12.29
CA THR A 266 14.49 -17.11 -12.61
C THR A 266 15.28 -15.91 -13.16
N VAL A 267 14.65 -15.02 -13.90
CA VAL A 267 15.31 -13.80 -14.39
C VAL A 267 15.77 -12.93 -13.22
N ASP A 268 16.90 -12.23 -13.39
CA ASP A 268 17.30 -11.21 -12.43
C ASP A 268 16.29 -10.06 -12.44
N ARG A 269 16.11 -9.40 -11.29
CA ARG A 269 15.18 -8.26 -11.12
C ARG A 269 13.75 -8.55 -11.59
N HIS A 270 13.26 -9.79 -11.44
CA HIS A 270 11.96 -10.26 -11.92
C HIS A 270 10.80 -9.32 -11.54
N HIS A 271 10.66 -8.95 -10.27
CA HIS A 271 9.55 -8.09 -9.85
C HIS A 271 9.70 -6.65 -10.37
N PHE A 272 10.93 -6.14 -10.50
CA PHE A 272 11.16 -4.83 -11.14
C PHE A 272 10.68 -4.85 -12.59
N HIS A 273 11.09 -5.84 -13.39
CA HIS A 273 10.66 -5.93 -14.80
C HIS A 273 9.15 -6.09 -14.95
N LYS A 274 8.50 -6.90 -14.10
CA LYS A 274 7.04 -7.03 -14.09
C LYS A 274 6.33 -5.73 -13.74
N SER A 275 6.77 -5.05 -12.67
CA SER A 275 6.19 -3.76 -12.26
C SER A 275 6.52 -2.61 -13.22
N ALA A 276 7.58 -2.75 -14.02
CA ALA A 276 7.94 -1.81 -15.06
C ALA A 276 7.10 -1.95 -16.34
N GLY A 277 6.23 -2.96 -16.44
CA GLY A 277 5.35 -3.16 -17.60
C GLY A 277 5.85 -4.19 -18.61
N TYR A 278 6.87 -4.99 -18.27
CA TYR A 278 7.36 -6.09 -19.11
C TYR A 278 6.85 -7.46 -18.65
N ALA A 279 5.69 -7.52 -17.99
CA ALA A 279 5.16 -8.75 -17.40
C ALA A 279 5.13 -9.91 -18.40
N SER A 280 4.59 -9.72 -19.61
CA SER A 280 4.52 -10.76 -20.63
C SER A 280 5.90 -11.20 -21.15
N LEU A 281 6.86 -10.28 -21.23
CA LEU A 281 8.21 -10.60 -21.67
C LEU A 281 8.99 -11.37 -20.59
N VAL A 282 8.77 -11.01 -19.32
CA VAL A 282 9.27 -11.79 -18.18
C VAL A 282 8.65 -13.18 -18.18
N ASP A 283 7.33 -13.30 -18.38
CA ASP A 283 6.66 -14.61 -18.41
C ASP A 283 7.21 -15.50 -19.54
N LEU A 284 7.47 -14.94 -20.73
CA LEU A 284 8.14 -15.66 -21.81
C LEU A 284 9.57 -16.08 -21.43
N ALA A 285 10.35 -15.17 -20.85
CA ALA A 285 11.70 -15.47 -20.40
C ALA A 285 11.72 -16.59 -19.33
N GLU A 286 10.78 -16.57 -18.39
CA GLU A 286 10.63 -17.59 -17.36
C GLU A 286 10.26 -18.96 -17.94
N LEU A 287 9.37 -19.02 -18.95
CA LEU A 287 9.06 -20.27 -19.65
C LEU A 287 10.31 -20.87 -20.30
N ILE A 288 11.12 -20.04 -20.98
CA ILE A 288 12.36 -20.51 -21.61
C ILE A 288 13.37 -20.99 -20.56
N ILE A 289 13.51 -20.28 -19.44
CA ILE A 289 14.41 -20.64 -18.35
C ILE A 289 13.95 -21.91 -17.63
N GLU A 290 12.64 -22.15 -17.54
CA GLU A 290 12.12 -23.39 -16.97
C GLU A 290 12.50 -24.60 -17.83
N ASP A 291 12.49 -24.47 -19.15
CA ASP A 291 12.89 -25.54 -20.09
C ASP A 291 14.42 -25.65 -20.27
N ARG A 292 15.14 -24.52 -20.21
CA ARG A 292 16.61 -24.41 -20.43
C ARG A 292 17.29 -23.57 -19.34
N PRO A 293 17.46 -24.11 -18.12
CA PRO A 293 18.06 -23.38 -17.00
C PRO A 293 19.46 -22.83 -17.26
N GLU A 294 20.25 -23.51 -18.08
CA GLU A 294 21.61 -23.15 -18.47
C GLU A 294 21.68 -21.85 -19.29
N GLU A 295 20.60 -21.51 -20.00
CA GLU A 295 20.53 -20.28 -20.81
C GLU A 295 20.08 -19.06 -19.99
N ARG A 296 19.82 -19.21 -18.69
CA ARG A 296 19.30 -18.14 -17.81
C ARG A 296 20.05 -16.81 -17.98
N THR A 297 21.38 -16.84 -17.94
CA THR A 297 22.21 -15.64 -18.06
C THR A 297 22.04 -14.97 -19.42
N TYR A 298 21.99 -15.75 -20.49
CA TYR A 298 21.77 -15.25 -21.84
C TYR A 298 20.38 -14.61 -21.97
N ILE A 299 19.33 -15.31 -21.55
CA ILE A 299 17.94 -14.82 -21.63
C ILE A 299 17.76 -13.54 -20.81
N THR A 300 18.31 -13.52 -19.58
CA THR A 300 18.27 -12.32 -18.72
C THR A 300 18.97 -11.14 -19.40
N SER A 301 20.14 -11.34 -20.01
CA SER A 301 20.85 -10.28 -20.74
C SER A 301 20.05 -9.73 -21.94
N LYS A 302 19.24 -10.57 -22.61
CA LYS A 302 18.38 -10.12 -23.71
C LYS A 302 17.18 -9.33 -23.20
N LEU A 303 16.56 -9.77 -22.12
CA LEU A 303 15.50 -9.03 -21.43
C LEU A 303 16.00 -7.64 -21.02
N GLU A 304 17.15 -7.57 -20.35
CA GLU A 304 17.76 -6.31 -19.93
C GLU A 304 18.11 -5.42 -21.12
N LYS A 305 18.60 -5.99 -22.23
CA LYS A 305 18.84 -5.24 -23.46
C LYS A 305 17.57 -4.60 -24.01
N VAL A 306 16.45 -5.33 -24.05
CA VAL A 306 15.16 -4.77 -24.48
C VAL A 306 14.72 -3.64 -23.55
N VAL A 307 14.76 -3.87 -22.24
CA VAL A 307 14.39 -2.86 -21.24
C VAL A 307 15.28 -1.62 -21.35
N SER A 308 16.59 -1.79 -21.59
CA SER A 308 17.54 -0.68 -21.73
C SER A 308 17.26 0.23 -22.93
N MET A 309 16.59 -0.28 -23.97
CA MET A 309 16.23 0.52 -25.15
C MET A 309 15.21 1.61 -24.81
N ASP A 310 14.33 1.32 -23.85
CA ASP A 310 13.25 2.20 -23.40
C ASP A 310 13.65 3.06 -22.19
N MET A 311 14.88 2.90 -21.68
CA MET A 311 15.38 3.70 -20.57
C MET A 311 15.60 5.16 -20.98
N PRO A 312 15.36 6.14 -20.06
CA PRO A 312 15.54 7.56 -20.37
C PRO A 312 16.95 7.89 -20.83
N ARG A 313 17.06 8.67 -21.91
CA ARG A 313 18.32 9.13 -22.50
C ARG A 313 18.49 10.63 -22.31
N THR A 314 19.70 11.12 -22.55
CA THR A 314 19.98 12.56 -22.58
C THR A 314 19.00 13.31 -23.48
N GLY A 315 18.39 14.36 -22.95
CA GLY A 315 17.36 15.17 -23.60
C GLY A 315 15.94 14.75 -23.26
N ASP A 316 15.73 13.52 -22.78
CA ASP A 316 14.39 13.00 -22.56
C ASP A 316 13.70 13.68 -21.36
N PRO A 317 12.40 13.96 -21.49
CA PRO A 317 11.57 14.33 -20.35
C PRO A 317 11.41 13.18 -19.38
N ILE A 318 11.56 13.45 -18.08
CA ILE A 318 11.46 12.43 -17.03
C ILE A 318 10.61 12.92 -15.84
N ASN A 319 9.83 12.00 -15.30
CA ASN A 319 9.02 12.22 -14.10
C ASN A 319 9.78 11.80 -12.84
N ILE A 320 9.53 12.47 -11.71
CA ILE A 320 10.04 12.04 -10.41
C ILE A 320 8.85 11.84 -9.49
N GLU A 321 8.61 10.59 -9.15
CA GLU A 321 7.56 10.13 -8.25
C GLU A 321 8.10 10.07 -6.82
N HIS A 322 7.65 11.01 -5.99
CA HIS A 322 8.02 11.11 -4.59
C HIS A 322 6.89 10.51 -3.73
N VAL A 323 7.08 9.28 -3.29
CA VAL A 323 6.06 8.53 -2.54
C VAL A 323 6.26 8.74 -1.05
N LYS A 324 5.22 9.19 -0.35
CA LYS A 324 5.25 9.42 1.10
C LYS A 324 4.99 8.14 1.91
N LEU A 325 5.38 8.14 3.19
CA LEU A 325 5.11 7.02 4.12
C LEU A 325 3.64 6.82 4.46
N ASP A 326 2.74 7.74 4.09
CA ASP A 326 1.28 7.56 4.19
C ASP A 326 0.60 7.10 2.90
N GLY A 327 1.34 6.98 1.78
CA GLY A 327 0.88 6.40 0.52
C GLY A 327 0.56 7.44 -0.54
N ARG A 328 0.63 8.74 -0.19
CA ARG A 328 0.49 9.81 -1.17
C ARG A 328 1.68 9.77 -2.14
N SER A 329 1.38 9.64 -3.43
CA SER A 329 2.35 9.80 -4.50
C SER A 329 2.31 11.24 -5.00
N ILE A 330 3.43 11.95 -4.87
CA ILE A 330 3.58 13.34 -5.31
C ILE A 330 4.44 13.34 -6.56
N LEU A 331 3.85 13.70 -7.69
CA LEU A 331 4.61 13.92 -8.92
C LEU A 331 5.30 15.27 -8.83
N LEU A 332 6.64 15.27 -8.74
CA LEU A 332 7.42 16.49 -8.72
C LEU A 332 7.44 17.15 -10.11
N THR A 333 7.86 18.42 -10.15
CA THR A 333 8.04 19.15 -11.41
C THR A 333 8.87 18.33 -12.39
N LYS A 334 8.33 18.19 -13.60
CA LYS A 334 8.93 17.45 -14.70
C LYS A 334 10.37 17.90 -14.95
N GLY A 335 11.27 16.93 -15.06
CA GLY A 335 12.69 17.17 -15.35
C GLY A 335 13.06 16.82 -16.78
N ARG A 336 14.28 17.18 -17.15
CA ARG A 336 14.97 16.68 -18.35
C ARG A 336 16.27 16.01 -17.96
N VAL A 337 16.56 14.88 -18.57
CA VAL A 337 17.85 14.21 -18.42
C VAL A 337 18.91 15.05 -19.15
N ILE A 338 19.93 15.49 -18.41
CA ILE A 338 21.06 16.23 -18.96
C ILE A 338 22.22 15.29 -19.28
N GLU A 339 22.40 14.26 -18.45
CA GLU A 339 23.49 13.31 -18.59
C GLU A 339 23.05 11.93 -18.13
N THR A 340 23.54 10.90 -18.83
CA THR A 340 23.41 9.50 -18.46
C THR A 340 24.82 8.94 -18.26
N THR A 341 25.13 8.51 -17.05
CA THR A 341 26.40 7.86 -16.71
C THR A 341 26.20 6.36 -16.58
N ASN A 342 27.28 5.61 -16.41
CA ASN A 342 27.20 4.18 -16.06
C ASN A 342 26.59 3.94 -14.66
N ARG A 343 26.59 4.95 -13.79
CA ARG A 343 26.05 4.88 -12.43
C ARG A 343 24.61 5.37 -12.32
N GLY A 344 24.16 6.27 -13.20
CA GLY A 344 22.85 6.89 -13.04
C GLY A 344 22.52 7.99 -14.04
N LEU A 345 21.60 8.88 -13.64
CA LEU A 345 21.13 10.02 -14.44
C LEU A 345 21.31 11.34 -13.69
N LEU A 346 21.62 12.39 -14.43
CA LEU A 346 21.57 13.76 -13.94
C LEU A 346 20.34 14.47 -14.54
N ILE A 347 19.44 14.93 -13.69
CA ILE A 347 18.17 15.54 -14.10
C ILE A 347 18.17 17.03 -13.76
N ARG A 348 17.86 17.88 -14.75
CA ARG A 348 17.60 19.31 -14.53
C ARG A 348 16.11 19.59 -14.43
N ARG A 349 15.72 20.37 -13.42
CA ARG A 349 14.34 20.84 -13.19
C ARG A 349 14.35 22.34 -13.00
N GLN A 350 13.41 23.05 -13.62
CA GLN A 350 13.20 24.49 -13.40
C GLN A 350 12.20 24.73 -12.27
N PHE A 351 12.47 25.74 -11.46
CA PHE A 351 11.65 26.12 -10.31
C PHE A 351 11.27 27.60 -10.37
N ARG A 352 10.23 27.95 -9.60
CA ARG A 352 9.82 29.33 -9.36
C ARG A 352 9.99 29.77 -7.88
N HIS A 353 10.36 28.83 -6.98
CA HIS A 353 10.44 29.03 -5.52
C HIS A 353 11.47 28.08 -4.85
N THR A 354 12.77 28.26 -5.07
CA THR A 354 13.82 27.38 -4.49
C THR A 354 14.09 27.69 -3.02
N SER A 355 13.93 28.93 -2.59
CA SER A 355 14.23 29.38 -1.22
C SER A 355 13.33 28.71 -0.16
N ARG A 356 12.07 28.41 -0.50
CA ARG A 356 11.16 27.61 0.35
C ARG A 356 11.61 26.16 0.48
N LYS A 357 12.17 25.56 -0.58
CA LYS A 357 12.60 24.15 -0.59
C LYS A 357 13.88 23.91 0.21
N LEU A 358 14.80 24.87 0.18
CA LEU A 358 16.00 24.85 1.02
C LEU A 358 15.71 25.21 2.49
N LYS A 359 14.44 25.47 2.86
CA LYS A 359 14.01 25.95 4.18
C LYS A 359 14.87 27.12 4.70
N LEU A 360 15.31 27.99 3.79
CA LEU A 360 16.12 29.17 4.11
C LEU A 360 15.31 30.22 4.87
N ILE A 361 13.97 30.09 4.86
CA ILE A 361 13.04 30.99 5.53
C ILE A 361 12.15 30.11 6.42
N GLN A 362 12.39 30.12 7.73
CA GLN A 362 11.41 29.66 8.72
C GLN A 362 10.39 30.78 8.92
N ASP A 363 9.09 30.44 8.87
CA ASP A 363 7.97 31.31 9.26
C ASP A 363 7.79 32.64 8.49
N ALA A 364 7.79 32.61 7.15
CA ALA A 364 7.23 33.73 6.38
C ALA A 364 5.69 33.59 6.25
N PRO A 365 4.90 34.61 6.65
CA PRO A 365 3.46 34.67 6.36
C PRO A 365 3.19 34.52 4.85
N ASP A 366 2.04 33.95 4.49
CA ASP A 366 1.59 33.76 3.09
C ASP A 366 1.56 35.09 2.28
N ASP A 367 1.60 36.22 2.99
CA ASP A 367 1.40 37.57 2.52
C ASP A 367 2.71 38.28 2.14
N MET A 368 3.88 37.71 2.46
CA MET A 368 5.17 38.31 2.07
C MET A 368 5.49 37.99 0.62
N ASN A 369 5.51 39.05 -0.21
CA ASN A 369 5.96 39.03 -1.60
C ASN A 369 7.49 38.83 -1.65
N LEU A 370 7.91 37.58 -1.38
CA LEU A 370 9.29 37.13 -1.48
C LEU A 370 9.76 37.32 -2.92
N ALA A 371 11.00 37.80 -3.09
CA ALA A 371 11.64 37.88 -4.40
C ALA A 371 11.41 36.55 -5.14
N ARG A 372 10.70 36.62 -6.27
CA ARG A 372 10.32 35.43 -7.02
C ARG A 372 11.60 34.81 -7.55
N ASP A 373 11.97 33.62 -7.06
CA ASP A 373 13.07 32.78 -7.58
C ASP A 373 12.71 32.23 -8.98
N GLU A 374 12.14 33.07 -9.86
CA GLU A 374 11.76 32.70 -11.22
C GLU A 374 13.02 32.54 -12.07
N GLY A 375 13.27 31.32 -12.53
CA GLY A 375 14.43 30.98 -13.38
C GLY A 375 15.47 30.10 -12.69
N ASP A 376 15.38 29.94 -11.37
CA ASP A 376 16.22 29.00 -10.63
C ASP A 376 16.00 27.56 -11.10
N TYR A 377 17.05 26.75 -10.97
CA TYR A 377 16.98 25.34 -11.35
C TYR A 377 17.61 24.45 -10.29
N ALA A 378 17.27 23.16 -10.34
CA ALA A 378 17.95 22.14 -9.56
C ALA A 378 18.46 21.02 -10.44
N MET A 379 19.63 20.53 -10.07
CA MET A 379 20.30 19.38 -10.63
C MET A 379 20.14 18.23 -9.65
N THR A 380 19.46 17.17 -10.06
CA THR A 380 19.18 15.99 -9.23
C THR A 380 19.99 14.81 -9.74
N GLU A 381 20.88 14.31 -8.92
CA GLU A 381 21.63 13.09 -9.20
C GLU A 381 20.78 11.88 -8.79
N VAL A 382 20.62 10.95 -9.73
CA VAL A 382 19.76 9.77 -9.58
C VAL A 382 20.59 8.54 -9.81
N ILE A 383 20.86 7.79 -8.76
CA ILE A 383 21.62 6.54 -8.82
C ILE A 383 20.67 5.39 -8.45
N PRO A 384 20.37 4.45 -9.37
CA PRO A 384 19.51 3.31 -9.06
C PRO A 384 20.02 2.52 -7.85
N GLY A 385 19.12 2.22 -6.90
CA GLY A 385 19.43 1.52 -5.65
C GLY A 385 19.96 2.41 -4.53
N SER A 386 20.38 3.65 -4.82
CA SER A 386 20.80 4.59 -3.78
C SER A 386 19.63 4.90 -2.84
N MET A 387 19.87 4.86 -1.53
CA MET A 387 18.93 5.27 -0.48
C MET A 387 18.94 6.78 -0.21
N THR A 388 19.51 7.53 -1.15
CA THR A 388 19.66 8.97 -1.09
C THR A 388 19.41 9.57 -2.46
N LEU A 389 18.70 10.69 -2.49
CA LEU A 389 18.52 11.49 -3.69
C LEU A 389 19.14 12.88 -3.47
N VAL A 390 20.22 13.17 -4.19
CA VAL A 390 20.98 14.42 -4.03
C VAL A 390 20.45 15.45 -5.03
N THR A 391 20.01 16.60 -4.51
CA THR A 391 19.53 17.73 -5.32
C THR A 391 20.35 18.99 -5.00
N LYS A 392 21.08 19.50 -5.98
CA LYS A 392 21.81 20.78 -5.91
C LYS A 392 20.97 21.88 -6.54
N TYR A 393 20.80 23.01 -5.84
CA TYR A 393 20.03 24.15 -6.30
C TYR A 393 20.95 25.27 -6.76
N TYR A 394 20.55 25.93 -7.85
CA TYR A 394 21.28 27.02 -8.48
C TYR A 394 20.33 28.17 -8.77
N SER A 395 20.85 29.39 -8.71
CA SER A 395 20.14 30.58 -9.16
C SER A 395 20.00 30.56 -10.69
N LYS A 396 19.14 31.45 -11.22
CA LYS A 396 19.07 31.70 -12.68
C LYS A 396 20.42 32.14 -13.28
N ASP A 397 21.32 32.72 -12.46
CA ASP A 397 22.63 33.25 -12.83
C ASP A 397 23.76 32.23 -12.57
N ASP A 398 23.40 30.94 -12.43
CA ASP A 398 24.31 29.80 -12.19
C ASP A 398 25.06 29.82 -10.83
N GLU A 399 24.61 30.62 -9.87
CA GLU A 399 25.18 30.63 -8.52
C GLU A 399 24.64 29.46 -7.67
N PHE A 400 25.53 28.72 -7.03
CA PHE A 400 25.14 27.60 -6.16
C PHE A 400 24.45 28.09 -4.87
N LYS A 401 23.21 27.66 -4.65
CA LYS A 401 22.39 28.04 -3.48
C LYS A 401 22.47 27.03 -2.34
N GLY A 402 22.75 25.76 -2.62
CA GLY A 402 22.80 24.73 -1.59
C GLY A 402 22.49 23.31 -2.10
N THR A 403 22.71 22.33 -1.23
CA THR A 403 22.40 20.92 -1.48
C THR A 403 21.30 20.45 -0.54
N TYR A 404 20.33 19.73 -1.09
CA TYR A 404 19.27 19.03 -0.39
C TYR A 404 19.42 17.54 -0.67
N ILE A 405 19.60 16.74 0.38
CA ILE A 405 19.70 15.29 0.28
C ILE A 405 18.49 14.68 0.97
N ASN A 406 17.65 14.04 0.17
CA ASN A 406 16.52 13.27 0.66
C ASN A 406 16.99 11.86 1.02
N VAL A 407 16.72 11.42 2.25
CA VAL A 407 16.94 10.02 2.65
C VAL A 407 15.67 9.24 2.30
N ASN A 408 15.83 8.24 1.46
CA ASN A 408 14.73 7.46 0.88
C ASN A 408 15.06 5.98 0.83
N THR A 409 14.09 5.17 0.42
CA THR A 409 14.36 3.81 -0.05
C THR A 409 15.06 3.84 -1.41
N GLY A 410 15.71 2.75 -1.76
CA GLY A 410 16.45 2.55 -3.00
C GLY A 410 15.72 3.12 -4.22
N VAL A 411 16.37 4.07 -4.88
CA VAL A 411 15.81 4.77 -6.04
C VAL A 411 15.65 3.81 -7.20
N GLU A 412 14.45 3.75 -7.78
CA GLU A 412 14.14 2.96 -8.96
C GLU A 412 14.02 3.86 -10.20
N LEU A 413 14.65 3.43 -11.29
CA LEU A 413 14.53 4.09 -12.58
C LEU A 413 13.68 3.23 -13.51
N TYR A 414 12.49 3.72 -13.85
CA TYR A 414 11.55 3.03 -14.72
C TYR A 414 11.63 3.55 -16.16
N PRO A 415 11.59 2.64 -17.14
CA PRO A 415 11.61 2.97 -18.56
C PRO A 415 10.34 3.70 -19.03
N SER A 416 10.44 4.27 -20.23
CA SER A 416 9.37 5.00 -20.92
C SER A 416 8.49 4.01 -21.68
N ASN A 417 7.52 3.41 -20.99
CA ASN A 417 6.72 2.34 -21.59
C ASN A 417 5.45 2.90 -22.25
N GLY A 418 5.28 2.62 -23.55
CA GLY A 418 4.12 3.05 -24.32
C GLY A 418 4.05 4.57 -24.49
N ALA A 419 2.91 5.19 -24.14
CA ALA A 419 2.72 6.64 -24.21
C ALA A 419 3.23 7.39 -22.95
N GLY A 420 3.78 6.68 -21.97
CA GLY A 420 4.25 7.24 -20.70
C GLY A 420 5.69 7.73 -20.75
N LEU A 421 5.99 8.75 -19.94
CA LEU A 421 7.37 9.19 -19.70
C LEU A 421 8.08 8.19 -18.79
N GLY A 422 9.38 8.03 -18.97
CA GLY A 422 10.24 7.41 -17.96
C GLY A 422 10.10 8.13 -16.62
N ARG A 423 10.31 7.38 -15.53
CA ARG A 423 10.13 7.93 -14.17
C ARG A 423 11.18 7.42 -13.19
N VAL A 424 11.60 8.31 -12.32
CA VAL A 424 12.34 8.00 -11.10
C VAL A 424 11.33 7.80 -9.98
N ARG A 425 11.46 6.73 -9.20
CA ARG A 425 10.55 6.44 -8.09
C ARG A 425 11.33 6.05 -6.85
N TYR A 426 10.90 6.53 -5.70
CA TYR A 426 11.39 6.13 -4.39
C TYR A 426 10.32 6.41 -3.33
N VAL A 427 10.45 5.78 -2.16
CA VAL A 427 9.67 6.12 -0.98
C VAL A 427 10.51 7.00 -0.06
N ASP A 428 10.03 8.22 0.16
CA ASP A 428 10.62 9.19 1.06
C ASP A 428 10.51 8.71 2.51
N LEU A 429 11.63 8.74 3.26
CA LEU A 429 11.65 8.37 4.68
C LEU A 429 11.40 9.58 5.59
N GLU A 430 11.08 10.74 5.03
CA GLU A 430 10.67 11.97 5.73
C GLU A 430 11.79 12.57 6.61
N ILE A 431 13.04 12.19 6.37
CA ILE A 431 14.22 12.77 7.00
C ILE A 431 15.18 13.24 5.92
N ASP A 432 15.59 14.49 5.98
CA ASP A 432 16.45 15.10 4.97
C ASP A 432 17.65 15.79 5.60
N VAL A 433 18.70 15.95 4.81
CA VAL A 433 19.88 16.72 5.16
C VAL A 433 20.00 17.90 4.21
N ILE A 434 20.11 19.11 4.77
CA ILE A 434 20.27 20.35 4.01
C ILE A 434 21.64 20.95 4.31
N LYS A 435 22.36 21.32 3.26
CA LYS A 435 23.52 22.20 3.31
C LYS A 435 23.19 23.47 2.52
N ALA A 436 22.77 24.50 3.24
CA ALA A 436 22.61 25.87 2.74
C ALA A 436 24.00 26.47 2.38
N PRO A 437 24.13 27.65 1.73
CA PRO A 437 25.40 28.02 1.06
C PRO A 437 26.57 28.13 2.06
N VAL A 438 27.79 28.09 1.51
CA VAL A 438 29.12 27.72 2.08
C VAL A 438 29.34 27.96 3.58
N ASP A 439 28.84 29.04 4.16
CA ASP A 439 29.06 29.42 5.57
C ASP A 439 27.97 28.93 6.55
N ALA A 440 26.90 28.29 6.05
CA ALA A 440 25.82 27.79 6.88
C ALA A 440 26.08 26.36 7.37
N GLU A 441 25.81 26.11 8.65
CA GLU A 441 25.86 24.76 9.21
C GLU A 441 24.90 23.82 8.48
N THR A 442 25.37 22.59 8.24
CA THR A 442 24.52 21.50 7.74
C THR A 442 23.43 21.21 8.77
N ARG A 443 22.22 20.83 8.34
CA ARG A 443 21.09 20.56 9.26
C ARG A 443 20.36 19.30 8.83
N ILE A 444 19.98 18.49 9.81
CA ILE A 444 19.03 17.39 9.63
C ILE A 444 17.64 17.91 9.96
N ILE A 445 16.69 17.78 9.04
CA ILE A 445 15.33 18.29 9.19
C ILE A 445 14.31 17.15 9.25
N ASP A 446 13.10 17.48 9.68
CA ASP A 446 11.92 16.62 9.61
C ASP A 446 11.97 15.29 10.39
N GLN A 447 12.92 15.16 11.33
CA GLN A 447 13.01 13.99 12.23
C GLN A 447 11.70 13.65 12.97
N HIS A 448 10.87 14.66 13.26
CA HIS A 448 9.56 14.47 13.87
C HIS A 448 8.57 13.72 12.95
N LEU A 449 8.68 13.87 11.62
CA LEU A 449 7.87 13.13 10.65
C LEU A 449 8.21 11.64 10.68
N LEU A 450 9.50 11.31 10.70
CA LEU A 450 9.98 9.93 10.83
C LEU A 450 9.48 9.28 12.13
N LYS A 451 9.55 10.00 13.27
CA LYS A 451 8.97 9.54 14.55
C LYS A 451 7.47 9.27 14.45
N ARG A 452 6.71 10.17 13.79
CA ARG A 452 5.28 9.96 13.56
C ARG A 452 5.01 8.74 12.68
N ALA A 453 5.85 8.46 11.68
CA ALA A 453 5.68 7.28 10.83
C ALA A 453 5.84 5.97 11.61
N VAL A 454 6.77 5.91 12.58
CA VAL A 454 6.90 4.75 13.48
C VAL A 454 5.68 4.64 14.39
N GLN A 455 5.22 5.75 15.01
CA GLN A 455 4.03 5.75 15.87
C GLN A 455 2.77 5.31 15.12
N ARG A 456 2.68 5.60 13.82
CA ARG A 456 1.60 5.14 12.92
C ARG A 456 1.77 3.68 12.48
N GLY A 457 2.88 3.04 12.80
CA GLY A 457 3.20 1.67 12.40
C GLY A 457 3.56 1.51 10.92
N PHE A 458 3.82 2.61 10.19
CA PHE A 458 4.16 2.53 8.76
C PHE A 458 5.47 1.80 8.51
N ILE A 459 6.46 2.10 9.36
CA ILE A 459 7.80 1.51 9.34
C ILE A 459 8.15 0.99 10.75
N THR A 460 9.15 0.13 10.83
CA THR A 460 9.68 -0.35 12.13
C THR A 460 10.65 0.67 12.74
N GLU A 461 10.90 0.56 14.05
CA GLU A 461 11.93 1.37 14.71
C GLU A 461 13.33 1.08 14.13
N ASP A 462 13.59 -0.16 13.70
CA ASP A 462 14.86 -0.53 13.05
C ASP A 462 15.05 0.23 11.73
N MET A 463 14.03 0.26 10.85
CA MET A 463 14.07 1.04 9.61
C MET A 463 14.29 2.53 9.88
N ALA A 464 13.62 3.09 10.89
CA ALA A 464 13.80 4.48 11.29
C ALA A 464 15.22 4.76 11.81
N ASN A 465 15.80 3.84 12.59
CA ASN A 465 17.18 3.97 13.07
C ASN A 465 18.19 3.88 11.93
N GLN A 466 17.98 3.00 10.95
CA GLN A 466 18.81 2.93 9.74
C GLN A 466 18.74 4.24 8.95
N ALA A 467 17.55 4.81 8.78
CA ALA A 467 17.36 6.10 8.12
C ALA A 467 18.06 7.26 8.85
N ARG A 468 17.96 7.31 10.19
CA ARG A 468 18.67 8.31 11.04
C ARG A 468 20.18 8.18 10.91
N LYS A 469 20.72 6.96 11.02
CA LYS A 469 22.16 6.71 10.85
C LYS A 469 22.66 7.16 9.47
N ARG A 470 21.87 6.93 8.42
CA ARG A 470 22.20 7.42 7.07
C ARG A 470 22.21 8.96 7.02
N ALA A 471 21.21 9.62 7.60
CA ALA A 471 21.18 11.08 7.70
C ALA A 471 22.36 11.65 8.50
N GLU A 472 22.72 11.03 9.63
CA GLU A 472 23.87 11.41 10.46
C GLU A 472 25.20 11.20 9.73
N PHE A 473 25.35 10.10 9.00
CA PHE A 473 26.52 9.86 8.15
C PHE A 473 26.68 10.97 7.11
N ILE A 474 25.61 11.30 6.39
CA ILE A 474 25.58 12.37 5.39
C ILE A 474 25.93 13.73 6.03
N TYR A 475 25.34 14.04 7.18
CA TYR A 475 25.67 15.23 7.94
C TYR A 475 27.18 15.30 8.26
N SER A 476 27.75 14.18 8.71
CA SER A 476 29.17 14.11 9.08
C SER A 476 30.11 14.29 7.89
N GLU A 477 29.77 13.76 6.72
CA GLU A 477 30.58 13.92 5.51
C GLU A 477 30.60 15.37 5.03
N PHE A 478 29.45 16.06 5.09
CA PHE A 478 29.40 17.49 4.79
C PHE A 478 30.14 18.36 5.79
N ALA A 479 30.18 17.96 7.07
CA ALA A 479 30.92 18.66 8.12
C ALA A 479 32.44 18.51 7.95
N LYS A 480 32.91 17.41 7.37
CA LYS A 480 34.33 17.18 7.05
C LYS A 480 34.79 17.87 5.76
N GLY A 481 33.90 18.55 5.04
CA GLY A 481 34.21 19.19 3.77
C GLY A 481 34.24 18.23 2.57
N ASN A 482 33.89 16.95 2.76
CA ASN A 482 33.76 16.01 1.65
C ASN A 482 32.46 16.30 0.88
N GLY A 483 32.55 16.37 -0.44
CA GLY A 483 31.37 16.31 -1.30
C GLY A 483 30.75 14.91 -1.20
N ILE A 484 29.43 14.83 -1.07
CA ILE A 484 28.73 13.55 -1.10
C ILE A 484 28.33 13.28 -2.54
N GLU A 485 29.05 12.37 -3.18
CA GLU A 485 28.52 11.62 -4.31
C GLU A 485 27.57 10.55 -3.76
N SER A 486 26.46 10.32 -4.46
CA SER A 486 25.49 9.30 -4.07
C SER A 486 26.19 7.92 -4.09
N ASN A 487 26.51 7.35 -2.93
CA ASN A 487 27.08 5.99 -2.81
C ASN A 487 25.98 4.96 -2.62
#